data_AF-A0A1I2GVG3-F1
#
_entry.id   AF-A0A1I2GVG3-F1
#
_cell.length_a   1.000
_cell.length_b   1.000
_cell.length_c   1.000
_cell.angle_alpha   90.00
_cell.angle_beta   90.00
_cell.angle_gamma   90.00
#
_symmetry.space_group_name_H-M   'P 1'
#
loop_
_entity.id
_entity.type
_entity.pdbx_description
1 polymer ?
#
loop_
_entity_poly.entity_id
_entity_poly.type
_entity_poly.pdbx_seq_one_letter_code
_entity_poly.pdbx_strand_id
1 'polypeptide(L)'
;MSKQNKTITESARTVSYMLNNKRVTRGVGLFKDRQSIGQLAVREATRISTAFLKTVKDFIEITFEPAAALKKDNAWNIASSRIRKEAIRGLYPEQQIDFSSLCLSQGDLPPVDNLELKVEKDRLEYSWNPGNTRNGMLWNDKVMLLVYFPEIKKAEFILSGANRNEGKQIFIPLKFAIPRVIETYLTFISSNHKTVSDSVYTGRLIW
;
A
#
# COMPACT_ATOMS: atom_id res chain seq x y z
N MET A 1 -3.63 -19.05 -19.50
CA MET A 1 -3.44 -19.35 -18.06
C MET A 1 -3.19 -20.84 -17.88
N SER A 2 -1.92 -21.24 -17.80
CA SER A 2 -1.53 -22.66 -17.70
C SER A 2 -1.72 -23.18 -16.27
N LYS A 3 -2.57 -24.18 -16.09
CA LYS A 3 -2.63 -25.00 -14.87
C LYS A 3 -1.30 -25.77 -14.78
N GLN A 4 -0.34 -25.26 -14.01
CA GLN A 4 0.90 -25.99 -13.75
C GLN A 4 0.59 -27.27 -12.99
N ASN A 5 0.94 -28.40 -13.62
CA ASN A 5 0.83 -29.76 -13.09
C ASN A 5 1.51 -29.88 -11.73
N LYS A 6 0.71 -29.96 -10.66
CA LYS A 6 1.17 -30.37 -9.33
C LYS A 6 1.18 -31.90 -9.30
N THR A 7 2.35 -32.50 -9.31
CA THR A 7 2.49 -33.94 -9.07
C THR A 7 2.56 -34.16 -7.56
N ILE A 8 1.53 -34.80 -7.00
CA ILE A 8 1.52 -35.27 -5.62
C ILE A 8 1.91 -36.75 -5.69
N THR A 9 3.08 -37.11 -5.15
CA THR A 9 3.55 -38.50 -5.12
C THR A 9 3.25 -39.09 -3.74
N GLU A 10 2.50 -40.19 -3.68
CA GLU A 10 1.98 -40.78 -2.43
C GLU A 10 3.06 -41.36 -1.49
N SER A 11 4.29 -41.62 -1.96
CA SER A 11 5.32 -42.29 -1.15
C SER A 11 6.09 -41.37 -0.19
N ALA A 12 5.96 -40.05 -0.32
CA ALA A 12 6.45 -39.08 0.67
C ALA A 12 5.54 -37.86 0.60
N ARG A 13 4.83 -37.51 1.69
CA ARG A 13 3.90 -36.35 1.78
C ARG A 13 4.60 -35.03 1.46
N THR A 14 4.88 -34.81 0.20
CA THR A 14 5.67 -33.73 -0.34
C THR A 14 4.93 -33.17 -1.54
N VAL A 15 5.01 -31.85 -1.71
CA VAL A 15 4.45 -31.17 -2.88
C VAL A 15 5.61 -30.56 -3.63
N SER A 16 5.75 -30.96 -4.90
CA SER A 16 6.75 -30.44 -5.82
C SER A 16 6.09 -29.55 -6.87
N TYR A 17 6.68 -28.38 -7.13
CA TYR A 17 6.20 -27.45 -8.14
C TYR A 17 7.35 -26.56 -8.65
N MET A 18 7.13 -25.87 -9.76
CA MET A 18 8.08 -24.90 -10.30
C MET A 18 7.79 -23.50 -9.74
N LEU A 19 8.80 -22.85 -9.18
CA LEU A 19 8.75 -21.46 -8.73
C LEU A 19 9.92 -20.71 -9.36
N ASN A 20 9.65 -19.66 -10.14
CA ASN A 20 10.68 -18.88 -10.86
C ASN A 20 11.66 -19.75 -11.66
N ASN A 21 11.13 -20.72 -12.43
CA ASN A 21 11.89 -21.72 -13.19
C ASN A 21 12.84 -22.61 -12.35
N LYS A 22 12.68 -22.65 -11.02
CA LYS A 22 13.39 -23.58 -10.12
C LYS A 22 12.42 -24.62 -9.57
N ARG A 23 12.85 -25.87 -9.48
CA ARG A 23 12.08 -26.95 -8.86
C ARG A 23 12.13 -26.79 -7.34
N VAL A 24 10.98 -26.65 -6.71
CA VAL A 24 10.84 -26.55 -5.26
C VAL A 24 10.03 -27.74 -4.77
N THR A 25 10.54 -28.43 -3.76
CA THR A 25 9.84 -29.51 -3.07
C THR A 25 9.72 -29.15 -1.60
N ARG A 26 8.51 -29.27 -1.04
CA ARG A 26 8.26 -29.02 0.39
C ARG A 26 7.51 -30.18 1.02
N GLY A 27 7.79 -30.46 2.29
CA GLY A 27 6.99 -31.39 3.10
C GLY A 27 5.61 -30.81 3.43
N VAL A 28 4.59 -31.68 3.50
CA VAL A 28 3.26 -31.33 3.99
C VAL A 28 3.22 -31.60 5.48
N GLY A 29 3.10 -30.54 6.28
CA GLY A 29 3.01 -30.64 7.74
C GLY A 29 1.71 -31.29 8.21
N LEU A 30 1.76 -31.95 9.37
CA LEU A 30 0.57 -32.44 10.07
C LEU A 30 -0.15 -31.26 10.73
N PHE A 31 -1.43 -31.08 10.42
CA PHE A 31 -2.27 -30.09 11.08
C PHE A 31 -2.76 -30.66 12.43
N LYS A 32 -2.62 -29.90 13.52
CA LYS A 32 -3.25 -30.20 14.82
C LYS A 32 -4.48 -29.30 14.98
N ASP A 33 -5.58 -29.86 15.45
CA ASP A 33 -6.92 -29.28 15.32
C ASP A 33 -7.21 -28.03 16.19
N ARG A 34 -6.27 -27.55 17.01
CA ARG A 34 -6.43 -26.29 17.75
C ARG A 34 -5.42 -25.25 17.32
N GLN A 35 -5.93 -24.18 16.73
CA GLN A 35 -5.13 -23.02 16.36
C GLN A 35 -4.73 -22.25 17.62
N SER A 36 -3.45 -21.88 17.73
CA SER A 36 -3.00 -21.03 18.83
C SER A 36 -3.50 -19.59 18.64
N ILE A 37 -3.55 -18.81 19.73
CA ILE A 37 -3.88 -17.38 19.68
C ILE A 37 -2.95 -16.65 18.70
N GLY A 38 -1.65 -16.98 18.68
CA GLY A 38 -0.71 -16.41 17.71
C GLY A 38 -1.04 -16.74 16.26
N GLN A 39 -1.49 -17.97 15.97
CA GLN A 39 -1.94 -18.34 14.63
C GLN A 39 -3.21 -17.58 14.23
N LEU A 40 -4.14 -17.37 15.16
CA LEU A 40 -5.36 -16.59 14.94
C LEU A 40 -5.04 -15.11 14.68
N ALA A 41 -4.13 -14.52 15.45
CA ALA A 41 -3.65 -13.15 15.25
C ALA A 41 -3.02 -12.96 13.86
N VAL A 42 -2.15 -13.89 13.42
CA VAL A 42 -1.56 -13.81 12.08
C VAL A 42 -2.62 -13.88 10.98
N ARG A 43 -3.64 -14.73 11.15
CA ARG A 43 -4.73 -14.87 10.18
C ARG A 43 -5.60 -13.61 10.13
N GLU A 44 -5.90 -13.03 11.29
CA GLU A 44 -6.66 -11.79 11.37
C GLU A 44 -5.89 -10.63 10.73
N ALA A 45 -4.63 -10.39 11.10
CA ALA A 45 -3.78 -9.40 10.48
C ALA A 45 -3.72 -9.57 8.96
N THR A 46 -3.56 -10.82 8.49
CA THR A 46 -3.55 -11.12 7.04
C THR A 46 -4.89 -10.78 6.38
N ARG A 47 -6.02 -11.12 7.01
CA ARG A 47 -7.36 -10.80 6.51
C ARG A 47 -7.56 -9.29 6.41
N ILE A 48 -7.18 -8.55 7.44
CA ILE A 48 -7.30 -7.09 7.50
C ILE A 48 -6.43 -6.44 6.41
N SER A 49 -5.13 -6.77 6.35
CA SER A 49 -4.22 -6.22 5.35
C SER A 49 -4.66 -6.56 3.93
N THR A 50 -5.09 -7.80 3.67
CA THR A 50 -5.56 -8.22 2.34
C THR A 50 -6.81 -7.47 1.92
N ALA A 51 -7.76 -7.28 2.84
CA ALA A 51 -8.99 -6.54 2.56
C ALA A 51 -8.67 -5.09 2.18
N PHE A 52 -7.77 -4.44 2.90
CA PHE A 52 -7.31 -3.09 2.57
C PHE A 52 -6.56 -3.04 1.23
N LEU A 53 -5.54 -3.88 1.02
CA LEU A 53 -4.70 -3.85 -0.18
C LEU A 53 -5.50 -4.08 -1.47
N LYS A 54 -6.57 -4.88 -1.42
CA LYS A 54 -7.46 -5.06 -2.57
C LYS A 54 -8.11 -3.75 -3.03
N THR A 55 -8.35 -2.82 -2.11
CA THR A 55 -8.98 -1.52 -2.42
C THR A 55 -8.02 -0.52 -3.04
N VAL A 56 -6.71 -0.72 -2.83
CA VAL A 56 -5.64 0.20 -3.27
C VAL A 56 -4.66 -0.48 -4.22
N LYS A 57 -5.07 -1.57 -4.86
CA LYS A 57 -4.20 -2.47 -5.61
C LYS A 57 -3.41 -1.73 -6.70
N ASP A 58 -4.10 -0.96 -7.53
CA ASP A 58 -3.47 -0.28 -8.67
C ASP A 58 -2.50 0.83 -8.21
N PHE A 59 -2.78 1.42 -7.05
CA PHE A 59 -1.88 2.39 -6.41
C PHE A 59 -0.60 1.70 -5.94
N ILE A 60 -0.71 0.62 -5.15
CA ILE A 60 0.46 -0.09 -4.59
C ILE A 60 1.29 -0.77 -5.67
N GLU A 61 0.69 -1.21 -6.77
CA GLU A 61 1.41 -1.83 -7.89
C GLU A 61 2.42 -0.85 -8.50
N ILE A 62 2.10 0.45 -8.53
CA ILE A 62 3.03 1.48 -9.01
C ILE A 62 3.99 1.90 -7.89
N THR A 63 3.47 2.14 -6.68
CA THR A 63 4.25 2.76 -5.61
C THR A 63 5.18 1.82 -4.84
N PHE A 64 5.04 0.51 -5.00
CA PHE A 64 5.97 -0.47 -4.45
C PHE A 64 6.79 -1.18 -5.52
N GLU A 65 6.59 -0.89 -6.82
CA GLU A 65 7.37 -1.50 -7.90
C GLU A 65 8.89 -1.30 -7.73
N PRO A 66 9.40 -0.09 -7.39
CA PRO A 66 10.82 0.10 -7.20
C PRO A 66 11.39 -0.77 -6.07
N ALA A 67 10.70 -0.83 -4.93
CA ALA A 67 11.10 -1.67 -3.80
C ALA A 67 10.98 -3.17 -4.09
N ALA A 68 9.99 -3.58 -4.88
CA ALA A 68 9.78 -4.95 -5.31
C ALA A 68 10.90 -5.43 -6.24
N ALA A 69 11.29 -4.60 -7.22
CA ALA A 69 12.40 -4.87 -8.13
C ALA A 69 13.72 -5.09 -7.38
N LEU A 70 14.04 -4.24 -6.40
CA LEU A 70 15.24 -4.37 -5.57
C LEU A 70 15.27 -5.69 -4.77
N LYS A 71 14.12 -6.10 -4.24
CA LYS A 71 13.99 -7.33 -3.43
C LYS A 71 13.72 -8.59 -4.25
N LYS A 72 13.59 -8.48 -5.58
CA LYS A 72 13.17 -9.56 -6.48
C LYS A 72 11.85 -10.22 -6.02
N ASP A 73 10.92 -9.40 -5.56
CA ASP A 73 9.57 -9.79 -5.11
C ASP A 73 8.52 -9.03 -5.94
N ASN A 74 7.24 -9.10 -5.57
CA ASN A 74 6.18 -8.29 -6.16
C ASN A 74 5.69 -7.20 -5.20
N ALA A 75 5.14 -6.13 -5.76
CA ALA A 75 4.61 -4.97 -5.03
C ALA A 75 3.61 -5.37 -3.93
N TRP A 76 2.71 -6.31 -4.23
CA TRP A 76 1.72 -6.82 -3.27
C TRP A 76 2.35 -7.41 -2.02
N ASN A 77 3.39 -8.22 -2.16
CA ASN A 77 4.10 -8.86 -1.05
C ASN A 77 4.87 -7.84 -0.20
N ILE A 78 5.53 -6.88 -0.85
CA ILE A 78 6.22 -5.79 -0.15
C ILE A 78 5.23 -4.96 0.68
N ALA A 79 4.14 -4.51 0.05
CA ALA A 79 3.08 -3.76 0.72
C ALA A 79 2.45 -4.56 1.87
N SER A 80 2.10 -5.82 1.62
CA SER A 80 1.55 -6.75 2.63
C SER A 80 2.46 -6.91 3.84
N SER A 81 3.77 -7.00 3.62
CA SER A 81 4.76 -7.12 4.68
C SER A 81 4.85 -5.84 5.50
N ARG A 82 4.91 -4.68 4.83
CA ARG A 82 4.92 -3.35 5.44
C ARG A 82 3.71 -3.13 6.34
N ILE A 83 2.49 -3.30 5.83
CA ILE A 83 1.26 -3.10 6.60
C ILE A 83 1.23 -3.97 7.85
N ARG A 84 1.54 -5.27 7.73
CA ARG A 84 1.50 -6.19 8.88
C ARG A 84 2.51 -5.84 9.97
N LYS A 85 3.68 -5.32 9.60
CA LYS A 85 4.74 -4.97 10.55
C LYS A 85 4.52 -3.61 11.19
N GLU A 86 4.08 -2.64 10.40
CA GLU A 86 4.12 -1.23 10.78
C GLU A 86 2.75 -0.67 11.13
N ALA A 87 1.66 -1.15 10.49
CA ALA A 87 0.34 -0.53 10.60
C ALA A 87 -0.71 -1.37 11.33
N ILE A 88 -0.51 -2.68 11.53
CA ILE A 88 -1.44 -3.47 12.35
C ILE A 88 -1.17 -3.19 13.84
N ARG A 89 -2.23 -2.83 14.56
CA ARG A 89 -2.24 -2.58 16.01
C ARG A 89 -3.34 -3.39 16.70
N GLY A 90 -3.26 -3.47 18.03
CA GLY A 90 -4.17 -4.26 18.85
C GLY A 90 -3.76 -5.72 19.02
N LEU A 91 -4.50 -6.43 19.87
CA LEU A 91 -4.35 -7.86 20.11
C LEU A 91 -5.55 -8.59 19.52
N TYR A 92 -5.35 -9.82 19.07
CA TYR A 92 -6.47 -10.66 18.61
C TYR A 92 -7.55 -10.78 19.70
N PRO A 93 -8.85 -10.63 19.38
CA PRO A 93 -9.47 -10.48 18.05
C PRO A 93 -9.78 -9.02 17.64
N GLU A 94 -9.15 -8.03 18.28
CA GLU A 94 -9.43 -6.59 18.08
C GLU A 94 -8.31 -5.90 17.30
N GLN A 95 -7.70 -6.60 16.35
CA GLN A 95 -6.68 -5.99 15.52
C GLN A 95 -7.31 -5.02 14.51
N GLN A 96 -6.62 -3.92 14.25
CA GLN A 96 -7.04 -2.92 13.27
C GLN A 96 -5.84 -2.28 12.57
N ILE A 97 -6.12 -1.56 11.47
CA ILE A 97 -5.13 -0.74 10.79
C ILE A 97 -5.04 0.60 11.52
N ASP A 98 -3.85 0.94 11.96
CA ASP A 98 -3.47 2.30 12.30
C ASP A 98 -3.06 3.03 11.01
N PHE A 99 -3.97 3.86 10.50
CA PHE A 99 -3.78 4.62 9.26
C PHE A 99 -2.64 5.64 9.36
N SER A 100 -2.36 6.16 10.55
CA SER A 100 -1.25 7.11 10.74
C SER A 100 0.13 6.47 10.57
N SER A 101 0.23 5.15 10.86
CA SER A 101 1.45 4.35 10.68
C SER A 101 1.51 3.66 9.31
N LEU A 102 0.56 3.91 8.41
CA LEU A 102 0.45 3.21 7.14
C LEU A 102 1.40 3.77 6.07
N CYS A 103 2.28 2.92 5.56
CA CYS A 103 3.17 3.23 4.44
C CYS A 103 2.59 2.64 3.14
N LEU A 104 2.29 3.49 2.15
CA LEU A 104 1.68 3.15 0.87
C LEU A 104 2.62 3.25 -0.33
N SER A 105 3.85 3.69 -0.12
CA SER A 105 4.89 3.74 -1.14
C SER A 105 6.26 3.58 -0.48
N GLN A 106 7.21 2.98 -1.19
CA GLN A 106 8.58 2.86 -0.71
C GLN A 106 9.59 3.13 -1.82
N GLY A 107 10.47 4.11 -1.61
CA GLY A 107 11.56 4.38 -2.55
C GLY A 107 12.50 5.51 -2.11
N ASP A 108 13.47 5.80 -2.97
CA ASP A 108 14.60 6.68 -2.66
C ASP A 108 14.34 8.15 -3.04
N LEU A 109 13.19 8.47 -3.63
CA LEU A 109 12.85 9.85 -3.96
C LEU A 109 12.57 10.59 -2.64
N PRO A 110 13.14 11.78 -2.41
CA PRO A 110 12.87 12.47 -1.15
C PRO A 110 11.38 12.84 -1.04
N PRO A 111 10.72 12.56 0.10
CA PRO A 111 9.34 12.96 0.33
C PRO A 111 9.25 14.49 0.46
N VAL A 112 8.03 14.99 0.46
CA VAL A 112 7.76 16.41 0.68
C VAL A 112 7.75 16.73 2.17
N ASP A 113 8.40 17.83 2.53
CA ASP A 113 8.29 18.41 3.88
C ASP A 113 7.22 19.50 3.90
N ASN A 114 6.62 19.73 5.07
CA ASN A 114 5.65 20.81 5.31
C ASN A 114 4.49 20.80 4.30
N LEU A 115 3.96 19.60 4.02
CA LEU A 115 2.77 19.43 3.20
C LEU A 115 1.55 19.95 3.95
N GLU A 116 0.81 20.86 3.33
CA GLU A 116 -0.45 21.40 3.86
C GLU A 116 -1.63 20.78 3.12
N LEU A 117 -2.67 20.39 3.87
CA LEU A 117 -3.95 19.93 3.34
C LEU A 117 -5.05 20.86 3.82
N LYS A 118 -5.79 21.47 2.87
CA LYS A 118 -6.95 22.33 3.14
C LYS A 118 -8.20 21.69 2.54
N VAL A 119 -9.29 21.71 3.31
CA VAL A 119 -10.62 21.31 2.84
C VAL A 119 -11.39 22.56 2.45
N GLU A 120 -11.71 22.70 1.17
CA GLU A 120 -12.48 23.84 0.67
C GLU A 120 -13.74 23.35 -0.05
N LYS A 121 -14.90 23.53 0.59
CA LYS A 121 -16.22 23.13 0.07
C LYS A 121 -16.27 21.64 -0.31
N ASP A 122 -15.84 21.35 -1.54
CA ASP A 122 -16.02 20.11 -2.28
C ASP A 122 -14.67 19.62 -2.84
N ARG A 123 -13.55 20.18 -2.36
CA ARG A 123 -12.20 19.77 -2.78
C ARG A 123 -11.24 19.67 -1.61
N LEU A 124 -10.27 18.77 -1.77
CA LEU A 124 -9.05 18.69 -0.99
C LEU A 124 -7.94 19.40 -1.77
N GLU A 125 -7.34 20.42 -1.17
CA GLU A 125 -6.21 21.13 -1.72
C GLU A 125 -4.94 20.77 -0.96
N TYR A 126 -4.03 20.09 -1.65
CA TYR A 126 -2.70 19.75 -1.17
C TYR A 126 -1.74 20.81 -1.67
N SER A 127 -0.91 21.37 -0.79
CA SER A 127 0.08 22.38 -1.16
C SER A 127 1.42 22.13 -0.49
N TRP A 128 2.49 22.40 -1.23
CA TRP A 128 3.86 22.19 -0.78
C TRP A 128 4.79 23.25 -1.36
N ASN A 129 5.98 23.41 -0.77
CA ASN A 129 6.97 24.37 -1.28
C ASN A 129 7.75 23.77 -2.46
N PRO A 130 7.54 24.25 -3.72
CA PRO A 130 8.28 23.74 -4.88
C PRO A 130 9.77 24.13 -4.88
N GLY A 131 10.15 25.16 -4.11
CA GLY A 131 11.53 25.60 -3.96
C GLY A 131 12.37 24.76 -3.00
N ASN A 132 11.74 23.90 -2.20
CA ASN A 132 12.44 22.98 -1.31
C ASN A 132 12.90 21.72 -2.08
N THR A 133 13.95 21.89 -2.89
CA THR A 133 14.52 20.81 -3.71
C THR A 133 15.67 20.12 -2.97
N ARG A 134 15.73 18.80 -3.12
CA ARG A 134 16.82 17.95 -2.63
C ARG A 134 17.42 17.16 -3.79
N ASN A 135 18.65 16.68 -3.62
CA ASN A 135 19.27 15.80 -4.61
C ASN A 135 18.36 14.63 -4.96
N GLY A 136 18.19 14.36 -6.26
CA GLY A 136 17.31 13.31 -6.78
C GLY A 136 15.86 13.72 -7.00
N MET A 137 15.42 14.89 -6.53
CA MET A 137 14.12 15.45 -6.90
C MET A 137 14.19 16.09 -8.29
N LEU A 138 13.15 15.88 -9.10
CA LEU A 138 12.97 16.59 -10.36
C LEU A 138 11.73 17.48 -10.30
N TRP A 139 11.80 18.61 -10.99
CA TRP A 139 10.70 19.58 -11.05
C TRP A 139 9.43 18.97 -11.65
N ASN A 140 9.56 17.96 -12.51
CA ASN A 140 8.47 17.25 -13.18
C ASN A 140 8.11 15.91 -12.52
N ASP A 141 8.62 15.61 -11.32
CA ASP A 141 8.09 14.50 -10.52
C ASP A 141 6.58 14.71 -10.35
N LYS A 142 5.80 13.64 -10.45
CA LYS A 142 4.35 13.68 -10.39
C LYS A 142 3.85 13.37 -8.99
N VAL A 143 2.83 14.10 -8.56
CA VAL A 143 2.09 13.74 -7.35
C VAL A 143 1.20 12.52 -7.62
N MET A 144 1.16 11.61 -6.65
CA MET A 144 0.12 10.60 -6.51
C MET A 144 -0.60 10.81 -5.17
N LEU A 145 -1.93 10.73 -5.19
CA LEU A 145 -2.78 10.93 -4.02
C LEU A 145 -3.61 9.69 -3.76
N LEU A 146 -3.92 9.44 -2.50
CA LEU A 146 -4.87 8.41 -2.10
C LEU A 146 -5.74 8.92 -0.96
N VAL A 147 -7.05 8.70 -1.11
CA VAL A 147 -8.08 8.96 -0.11
C VAL A 147 -8.76 7.63 0.18
N TYR A 148 -8.72 7.19 1.44
CA TYR A 148 -9.35 5.96 1.90
C TYR A 148 -10.54 6.28 2.80
N PHE A 149 -11.65 5.56 2.61
CA PHE A 149 -12.86 5.65 3.42
C PHE A 149 -12.97 4.40 4.30
N PRO A 150 -12.55 4.43 5.58
CA PRO A 150 -12.48 3.24 6.43
C PRO A 150 -13.84 2.56 6.65
N GLU A 151 -14.90 3.36 6.80
CA GLU A 151 -16.26 2.87 7.08
C GLU A 151 -16.82 1.98 5.97
N ILE A 152 -16.60 2.37 4.71
CA ILE A 152 -17.11 1.66 3.53
C ILE A 152 -16.05 0.81 2.82
N LYS A 153 -14.80 0.86 3.31
CA LYS A 153 -13.65 0.13 2.78
C LYS A 153 -13.45 0.37 1.28
N LYS A 154 -13.43 1.64 0.88
CA LYS A 154 -13.16 2.07 -0.49
C LYS A 154 -12.00 3.07 -0.52
N ALA A 155 -11.30 3.13 -1.65
CA ALA A 155 -10.26 4.11 -1.90
C ALA A 155 -10.51 4.81 -3.22
N GLU A 156 -10.07 6.05 -3.31
CA GLU A 156 -9.94 6.82 -4.55
C GLU A 156 -8.53 7.38 -4.61
N PHE A 157 -7.96 7.46 -5.81
CA PHE A 157 -6.57 7.86 -5.97
C PHE A 157 -6.30 8.53 -7.32
N ILE A 158 -5.26 9.35 -7.33
CA ILE A 158 -4.66 9.93 -8.53
C ILE A 158 -3.30 9.26 -8.71
N LEU A 159 -3.07 8.63 -9.87
CA LEU A 159 -1.80 7.96 -10.18
C LEU A 159 -0.79 8.86 -10.93
N SER A 160 -1.25 10.00 -11.46
CA SER A 160 -0.42 10.99 -12.13
C SER A 160 -1.09 12.36 -12.04
N GLY A 161 -0.65 13.18 -11.10
CA GLY A 161 -1.19 14.51 -10.84
C GLY A 161 -0.34 15.64 -11.42
N ALA A 162 -0.32 16.75 -10.68
CA ALA A 162 0.51 17.91 -10.89
C ALA A 162 2.00 17.55 -10.83
N ASN A 163 2.80 18.33 -11.53
CA ASN A 163 4.25 18.31 -11.36
C ASN A 163 4.63 18.87 -9.98
N ARG A 164 5.73 18.40 -9.41
CA ARG A 164 6.28 18.86 -8.13
C ARG A 164 6.54 20.37 -8.14
N ASN A 165 6.91 20.97 -9.26
CA ASN A 165 7.13 22.41 -9.36
C ASN A 165 5.84 23.25 -9.35
N GLU A 166 4.65 22.65 -9.51
CA GLU A 166 3.39 23.39 -9.43
C GLU A 166 3.05 23.78 -7.99
N GLY A 167 3.59 23.05 -6.99
CA GLY A 167 3.41 23.36 -5.57
C GLY A 167 2.01 23.09 -5.03
N LYS A 168 1.09 22.57 -5.86
CA LYS A 168 -0.29 22.30 -5.47
C LYS A 168 -0.93 21.17 -6.26
N GLN A 169 -1.87 20.46 -5.64
CA GLN A 169 -2.74 19.47 -6.27
C GLN A 169 -4.14 19.58 -5.67
N ILE A 170 -5.15 19.61 -6.52
CA ILE A 170 -6.56 19.56 -6.10
C ILE A 170 -7.10 18.15 -6.34
N PHE A 171 -7.82 17.60 -5.37
CA PHE A 171 -8.54 16.34 -5.51
C PHE A 171 -10.00 16.50 -5.04
N ILE A 172 -10.94 15.93 -5.79
CA ILE A 172 -12.37 15.95 -5.49
C ILE A 172 -12.81 14.49 -5.31
N PRO A 173 -12.71 13.92 -4.10
CA PRO A 173 -13.23 12.58 -3.81
C PRO A 173 -14.75 12.51 -3.95
N LEU A 174 -15.30 11.32 -4.16
CA LEU A 174 -16.76 11.12 -4.20
C LEU A 174 -17.41 11.61 -2.89
N LYS A 175 -18.52 12.32 -3.04
CA LYS A 175 -19.36 12.73 -1.92
C LYS A 175 -20.41 11.67 -1.58
N PHE A 176 -20.69 11.56 -0.30
CA PHE A 176 -21.75 10.71 0.23
C PHE A 176 -22.85 11.56 0.85
N ALA A 177 -24.06 11.02 0.95
CA ALA A 177 -25.18 11.70 1.59
C ALA A 177 -24.95 12.01 3.09
N ILE A 178 -24.08 11.23 3.72
CA ILE A 178 -23.69 11.37 5.13
C ILE A 178 -22.19 11.64 5.14
N PRO A 179 -21.70 12.62 5.92
CA PRO A 179 -20.27 12.86 6.08
C PRO A 179 -19.55 11.60 6.56
N ARG A 180 -18.38 11.30 5.99
CA ARG A 180 -17.59 10.12 6.31
C ARG A 180 -16.18 10.49 6.72
N VAL A 181 -15.59 9.64 7.55
CA VAL A 181 -14.16 9.75 7.82
C VAL A 181 -13.37 9.36 6.57
N ILE A 182 -12.36 10.16 6.25
CA ILE A 182 -11.34 9.84 5.25
C ILE A 182 -9.94 9.87 5.85
N GLU A 183 -9.07 9.03 5.30
CA GLU A 183 -7.64 8.94 5.59
C GLU A 183 -6.88 9.27 4.31
N THR A 184 -5.95 10.21 4.38
CA THR A 184 -5.36 10.83 3.18
C THR A 184 -3.84 10.66 3.12
N TYR A 185 -3.32 10.44 1.92
CA TYR A 185 -1.89 10.20 1.69
C TYR A 185 -1.41 10.86 0.40
N LEU A 186 -0.14 11.27 0.40
CA LEU A 186 0.56 11.81 -0.76
C LEU A 186 1.89 11.10 -0.96
N THR A 187 2.23 10.79 -2.20
CA THR A 187 3.58 10.38 -2.59
C THR A 187 3.99 11.07 -3.89
N PHE A 188 5.28 11.16 -4.15
CA PHE A 188 5.81 11.54 -5.46
C PHE A 188 6.28 10.32 -6.22
N ILE A 189 6.16 10.39 -7.54
CA ILE A 189 6.75 9.45 -8.49
C ILE A 189 7.56 10.23 -9.51
N SER A 190 8.74 9.72 -9.87
CA SER A 190 9.55 10.34 -10.91
C SER A 190 8.81 10.35 -12.25
N SER A 191 9.12 11.32 -13.11
CA SER A 191 8.47 11.42 -14.43
C SER A 191 8.67 10.19 -15.33
N ASN A 192 9.69 9.38 -15.05
CA ASN A 192 9.97 8.11 -15.73
C ASN A 192 9.38 6.88 -15.01
N HIS A 193 8.62 7.09 -13.93
CA HIS A 193 7.98 6.06 -13.11
C HIS A 193 8.93 5.00 -12.50
N LYS A 194 10.23 5.30 -12.39
CA LYS A 194 11.23 4.35 -11.87
C LYS A 194 11.49 4.48 -10.38
N THR A 195 11.24 5.64 -9.81
CA THR A 195 11.50 5.94 -8.39
C THR A 195 10.32 6.66 -7.79
N VAL A 196 10.06 6.40 -6.52
CA VAL A 196 8.95 6.99 -5.76
C VAL A 196 9.48 7.46 -4.42
N SER A 197 8.77 8.38 -3.77
CA SER A 197 9.04 8.71 -2.38
C SER A 197 8.34 7.73 -1.46
N ASP A 198 8.77 7.69 -0.21
CA ASP A 198 7.93 7.16 0.87
C ASP A 198 6.65 8.03 0.97
N SER A 199 5.54 7.40 1.36
CA SER A 199 4.23 8.06 1.43
C SER A 199 4.14 8.91 2.68
N VAL A 200 3.56 10.11 2.55
CA VAL A 200 3.26 11.00 3.66
C VAL A 200 1.77 10.88 3.99
N TYR A 201 1.46 10.55 5.25
CA TYR A 201 0.10 10.63 5.76
C TYR A 201 -0.28 12.09 5.99
N THR A 202 -1.35 12.55 5.36
CA THR A 202 -1.80 13.96 5.39
C THR A 202 -2.93 14.21 6.38
N GLY A 203 -3.35 13.18 7.11
CA GLY A 203 -4.29 13.29 8.21
C GLY A 203 -5.65 12.68 7.93
N ARG A 204 -6.42 12.63 9.03
CA ARG A 204 -7.80 12.18 9.10
C ARG A 204 -8.74 13.38 9.03
N LEU A 205 -9.74 13.31 8.16
CA LEU A 205 -10.73 14.37 7.97
C LEU A 205 -12.15 13.81 7.96
N ILE A 206 -13.13 14.69 8.12
CA ILE A 206 -14.54 14.41 7.84
C ILE A 206 -14.83 15.00 6.45
N TRP A 207 -15.35 14.18 5.53
CA TRP A 207 -15.63 14.52 4.13
C TRP A 207 -17.11 14.36 3.79
#